data_AF-A0A369V8B9-F1
#
_entry.id   AF-A0A369V8B9-F1
#
_cell.length_a   1.000
_cell.length_b   1.000
_cell.length_c   1.000
_cell.angle_alpha   90.00
_cell.angle_beta   90.00
_cell.angle_gamma   90.00
#
_symmetry.space_group_name_H-M   'P 1'
#
loop_
_entity.id
_entity.type
_entity.pdbx_description
1 polymer ?
#
loop_
_entity_poly.entity_id
_entity_poly.type
_entity_poly.pdbx_seq_one_letter_code
_entity_poly.pdbx_strand_id
1 'polypeptide(L)'
;MSSPYSLNCGNGLENRWRSRLLGLRELKKQRTRDLLLRSALELFTERGYEETTVDDIAEAADVSQRTFFRYFASKEDAAFFVSRLAESRFVEAVRARPAGEAPLDALRLALVASWSTIGEAVEQLIPMELHLRFYRVVESTPALLAAHLRRAAELEEEIARLVAAREGLDVDADPRPRVVVAVFGAVMRVTERIWSARDDAGLAALRDLTATYLDQVAPALIGDWRDPALAEGAGATPQRSNET
;
A
#
# COMPACT_ATOMS: atom_id res chain seq x y z
N MET A 1 -31.61 -23.43 -61.30
CA MET A 1 -30.56 -22.45 -60.96
C MET A 1 -30.79 -21.96 -59.54
N SER A 2 -30.19 -22.61 -58.54
CA SER A 2 -30.05 -22.10 -57.16
C SER A 2 -28.89 -22.84 -56.51
N SER A 3 -27.84 -22.13 -56.11
CA SER A 3 -26.74 -22.65 -55.30
C SER A 3 -26.72 -21.91 -53.96
N PRO A 4 -26.87 -22.60 -52.82
CA PRO A 4 -26.80 -21.98 -51.50
C PRO A 4 -25.65 -22.59 -50.69
N TYR A 5 -24.43 -22.07 -50.78
CA TYR A 5 -23.42 -22.31 -49.73
C TYR A 5 -22.47 -21.11 -49.63
N SER A 6 -22.70 -20.28 -48.61
CA SER A 6 -21.67 -19.44 -48.00
C SER A 6 -21.88 -19.53 -46.50
N LEU A 7 -21.17 -20.47 -45.86
CA LEU A 7 -21.05 -20.51 -44.41
C LEU A 7 -19.68 -19.95 -44.02
N ASN A 8 -19.80 -18.91 -43.21
CA ASN A 8 -18.81 -18.02 -42.69
C ASN A 8 -17.89 -18.74 -41.68
N CYS A 9 -16.81 -19.37 -42.18
CA CYS A 9 -15.73 -19.95 -41.37
C CYS A 9 -14.53 -18.98 -41.37
N GLY A 10 -14.46 -18.05 -40.42
CA GLY A 10 -13.30 -17.13 -40.34
C GLY A 10 -13.05 -16.43 -39.00
N ASN A 11 -14.08 -16.08 -38.24
CA ASN A 11 -13.90 -15.12 -37.12
C ASN A 11 -13.50 -15.73 -35.76
N GLY A 12 -13.62 -17.05 -35.56
CA GLY A 12 -13.41 -17.67 -34.24
C GLY A 12 -11.93 -17.91 -33.85
N LEU A 13 -11.06 -18.14 -34.83
CA LEU A 13 -9.65 -18.44 -34.58
C LEU A 13 -8.82 -17.16 -34.45
N GLU A 14 -9.03 -16.17 -35.32
CA GLU A 14 -8.33 -14.87 -35.23
C GLU A 14 -8.58 -14.14 -33.91
N ASN A 15 -9.81 -14.18 -33.40
CA ASN A 15 -10.15 -13.53 -32.13
C ASN A 15 -9.45 -14.18 -30.93
N ARG A 16 -9.26 -15.51 -30.94
CA ARG A 16 -8.48 -16.20 -29.89
C ARG A 16 -6.99 -15.88 -29.95
N TRP A 17 -6.41 -15.77 -31.14
CA TRP A 17 -4.99 -15.40 -31.30
C TRP A 17 -4.74 -13.94 -30.94
N ARG A 18 -5.63 -13.02 -31.34
CA ARG A 18 -5.54 -11.59 -30.95
C ARG A 18 -5.67 -11.41 -29.43
N SER A 19 -6.63 -12.06 -28.78
CA SER A 19 -6.76 -12.00 -27.32
C SER A 19 -5.55 -12.60 -26.59
N ARG A 20 -4.96 -13.69 -27.12
CA ARG A 20 -3.75 -14.30 -26.55
C ARG A 20 -2.51 -13.41 -26.72
N LEU A 21 -2.35 -12.76 -27.89
CA LEU A 21 -1.26 -11.81 -28.15
C LEU A 21 -1.39 -10.53 -27.33
N LEU A 22 -2.60 -10.02 -27.13
CA LEU A 22 -2.89 -8.91 -26.23
C LEU A 22 -2.54 -9.28 -24.77
N GLY A 23 -2.91 -10.49 -24.34
CA GLY A 23 -2.51 -11.01 -23.03
C GLY A 23 -1.00 -11.15 -22.86
N LEU A 24 -0.26 -11.64 -23.87
CA LEU A 24 1.20 -11.74 -23.82
C LEU A 24 1.90 -10.38 -23.77
N ARG A 25 1.36 -9.37 -24.46
CA ARG A 25 1.88 -7.99 -24.40
C ARG A 25 1.68 -7.38 -23.03
N GLU A 26 0.50 -7.57 -22.43
CA GLU A 26 0.20 -7.07 -21.09
C GLU A 26 1.06 -7.77 -20.02
N LEU A 27 1.24 -9.10 -20.13
CA LEU A 27 2.14 -9.85 -19.26
C LEU A 27 3.60 -9.39 -19.40
N LYS A 28 4.08 -9.15 -20.62
CA LYS A 28 5.43 -8.62 -20.84
C LYS A 28 5.57 -7.22 -20.24
N LYS A 29 4.54 -6.37 -20.41
CA LYS A 29 4.49 -5.02 -19.86
C LYS A 29 4.58 -5.04 -18.33
N GLN A 30 3.80 -5.89 -17.68
CA GLN A 30 3.82 -6.09 -16.22
C GLN A 30 5.18 -6.59 -15.74
N ARG A 31 5.73 -7.66 -16.34
CA ARG A 31 7.05 -8.17 -15.99
C ARG A 31 8.15 -7.13 -16.06
N THR A 32 8.16 -6.28 -17.11
CA THR A 32 9.15 -5.20 -17.22
C THR A 32 8.98 -4.16 -16.12
N ARG A 33 7.74 -3.78 -15.79
CA ARG A 33 7.48 -2.84 -14.69
C ARG A 33 7.95 -3.42 -13.36
N ASP A 34 7.65 -4.68 -13.11
CA ASP A 34 7.95 -5.35 -11.84
C ASP A 34 9.48 -5.55 -11.67
N LEU A 35 10.19 -5.82 -12.76
CA LEU A 35 11.66 -5.85 -12.79
C LEU A 35 12.24 -4.47 -12.48
N LEU A 36 11.78 -3.42 -13.16
CA LEU A 36 12.21 -2.05 -12.91
C LEU A 36 11.98 -1.62 -11.47
N LEU A 37 10.81 -1.97 -10.91
CA LEU A 37 10.47 -1.68 -9.52
C LEU A 37 11.41 -2.39 -8.56
N ARG A 38 11.65 -3.69 -8.76
CA ARG A 38 12.56 -4.48 -7.92
C ARG A 38 13.97 -3.91 -7.95
N SER A 39 14.51 -3.66 -9.15
CA SER A 39 15.85 -3.09 -9.33
C SER A 39 15.97 -1.71 -8.68
N ALA A 40 14.93 -0.87 -8.78
CA ALA A 40 14.91 0.44 -8.12
C ALA A 40 15.00 0.30 -6.59
N LEU A 41 14.15 -0.53 -5.98
CA LEU A 41 14.13 -0.69 -4.52
C LEU A 41 15.41 -1.36 -3.98
N GLU A 42 15.99 -2.31 -4.72
CA GLU A 42 17.28 -2.92 -4.40
C GLU A 42 18.39 -1.85 -4.40
N LEU A 43 18.51 -1.07 -5.47
CA LEU A 43 19.52 -0.01 -5.56
C LEU A 43 19.32 1.09 -4.51
N PHE A 44 18.08 1.53 -4.25
CA PHE A 44 17.80 2.49 -3.19
C PHE A 44 18.19 1.97 -1.81
N THR A 45 18.03 0.66 -1.58
CA THR A 45 18.40 0.01 -0.32
C THR A 45 19.91 -0.18 -0.18
N GLU A 46 20.60 -0.53 -1.26
CA GLU A 46 22.03 -0.86 -1.23
C GLU A 46 22.94 0.38 -1.30
N ARG A 47 22.58 1.34 -2.15
CA ARG A 47 23.39 2.54 -2.45
C ARG A 47 22.80 3.82 -1.89
N GLY A 48 21.53 3.79 -1.47
CA GLY A 48 20.79 4.98 -1.06
C GLY A 48 20.04 5.63 -2.22
N TYR A 49 18.97 6.32 -1.89
CA TYR A 49 18.06 6.94 -2.86
C TYR A 49 18.73 8.06 -3.68
N GLU A 50 19.55 8.91 -3.05
CA GLU A 50 20.15 10.06 -3.74
C GLU A 50 21.21 9.64 -4.75
N GLU A 51 22.04 8.65 -4.39
CA GLU A 51 23.13 8.13 -5.25
C GLU A 51 22.62 7.28 -6.42
N THR A 52 21.38 6.79 -6.35
CA THR A 52 20.78 5.99 -7.42
C THR A 52 20.18 6.87 -8.50
N THR A 53 20.59 6.66 -9.76
CA THR A 53 20.05 7.35 -10.94
C THR A 53 19.04 6.49 -11.70
N VAL A 54 18.25 7.12 -12.58
CA VAL A 54 17.36 6.38 -13.50
C VAL A 54 18.16 5.46 -14.44
N ASP A 55 19.40 5.84 -14.75
CA ASP A 55 20.29 5.09 -15.63
C ASP A 55 20.74 3.79 -14.96
N ASP A 56 21.16 3.88 -13.69
CA ASP A 56 21.52 2.71 -12.88
C ASP A 56 20.37 1.70 -12.81
N ILE A 57 19.13 2.19 -12.60
CA ILE A 57 17.94 1.36 -12.51
C ILE A 57 17.64 0.70 -13.86
N ALA A 58 17.71 1.46 -14.95
CA ALA A 58 17.45 0.96 -16.28
C ALA A 58 18.48 -0.09 -16.70
N GLU A 59 19.76 0.15 -16.40
CA GLU A 59 20.86 -0.80 -16.63
C GLU A 59 20.67 -2.07 -15.81
N ALA A 60 20.38 -1.95 -14.51
CA ALA A 60 20.12 -3.10 -13.63
C ALA A 60 18.92 -3.96 -14.08
N ALA A 61 17.94 -3.34 -14.74
CA ALA A 61 16.76 -4.01 -15.29
C ALA A 61 16.92 -4.45 -16.76
N ASP A 62 18.10 -4.29 -17.37
CA ASP A 62 18.39 -4.59 -18.79
C ASP A 62 17.41 -3.91 -19.77
N VAL A 63 17.12 -2.63 -19.54
CA VAL A 63 16.26 -1.81 -20.39
C VAL A 63 16.82 -0.41 -20.60
N SER A 64 16.27 0.33 -21.56
CA SER A 64 16.65 1.74 -21.77
C SER A 64 15.97 2.68 -20.77
N GLN A 65 16.56 3.86 -20.52
CA GLN A 65 15.89 4.95 -19.78
C GLN A 65 14.51 5.29 -20.38
N ARG A 66 14.40 5.30 -21.71
CA ARG A 66 13.12 5.50 -22.41
C ARG A 66 12.07 4.46 -21.99
N THR A 67 12.50 3.24 -21.69
CA THR A 67 11.63 2.20 -21.16
C THR A 67 11.27 2.46 -19.70
N PHE A 68 12.21 2.90 -18.86
CA PHE A 68 11.88 3.35 -17.50
C PHE A 68 10.79 4.43 -17.52
N PHE A 69 10.98 5.51 -18.29
CA PHE A 69 10.05 6.64 -18.37
C PHE A 69 8.69 6.30 -18.98
N ARG A 70 8.57 5.13 -19.63
CA ARG A 70 7.27 4.61 -20.08
C ARG A 70 6.41 4.09 -18.93
N TYR A 71 7.03 3.72 -17.81
CA TYR A 71 6.35 3.15 -16.63
C TYR A 71 6.30 4.10 -15.45
N PHE A 72 7.38 4.85 -15.21
CA PHE A 72 7.52 5.71 -14.05
C PHE A 72 7.91 7.11 -14.48
N ALA A 73 7.24 8.13 -13.94
CA ALA A 73 7.53 9.52 -14.27
C ALA A 73 8.90 9.97 -13.71
N SER A 74 9.35 9.35 -12.62
CA SER A 74 10.60 9.65 -11.93
C SER A 74 11.06 8.46 -11.07
N LYS A 75 12.28 8.53 -10.53
CA LYS A 75 12.73 7.57 -9.50
C LYS A 75 11.90 7.63 -8.22
N GLU A 76 11.35 8.81 -7.88
CA GLU A 76 10.40 8.98 -6.76
C GLU A 76 9.09 8.21 -7.02
N ASP A 77 8.59 8.24 -8.25
CA ASP A 77 7.37 7.52 -8.64
C ASP A 77 7.57 5.99 -8.55
N ALA A 78 8.76 5.49 -8.92
CA ALA A 78 9.13 4.10 -8.70
C ALA A 78 9.24 3.75 -7.20
N ALA A 79 9.88 4.61 -6.40
CA ALA A 79 10.03 4.46 -4.96
C ALA A 79 8.69 4.29 -4.23
N PHE A 80 7.68 5.10 -4.58
CA PHE A 80 6.37 5.07 -3.91
C PHE A 80 5.31 4.25 -4.65
N PHE A 81 5.65 3.52 -5.71
CA PHE A 81 4.68 2.79 -6.53
C PHE A 81 3.86 1.77 -5.71
N VAL A 82 4.53 1.01 -4.83
CA VAL A 82 3.86 -0.01 -4.01
C VAL A 82 2.93 0.64 -2.98
N SER A 83 3.38 1.70 -2.32
CA SER A 83 2.56 2.48 -1.39
C SER A 83 1.34 3.04 -2.11
N ARG A 84 1.50 3.65 -3.29
CA ARG A 84 0.38 4.15 -4.12
C ARG A 84 -0.65 3.09 -4.46
N LEU A 85 -0.19 1.90 -4.81
CA LEU A 85 -1.07 0.80 -5.13
C LEU A 85 -1.86 0.38 -3.89
N ALA A 86 -1.20 0.26 -2.73
CA ALA A 86 -1.85 -0.04 -1.46
C ALA A 86 -2.87 1.03 -1.05
N GLU A 87 -2.48 2.30 -1.11
CA GLU A 87 -3.33 3.48 -0.82
C GLU A 87 -4.57 3.49 -1.72
N SER A 88 -4.42 3.27 -3.02
CA SER A 88 -5.54 3.20 -3.97
C SER A 88 -6.50 2.06 -3.63
N ARG A 89 -5.99 0.87 -3.28
CA ARG A 89 -6.84 -0.26 -2.86
C ARG A 89 -7.57 0.04 -1.56
N PHE A 90 -6.91 0.72 -0.63
CA PHE A 90 -7.51 1.14 0.62
C PHE A 90 -8.65 2.14 0.38
N VAL A 91 -8.46 3.18 -0.44
CA VAL A 91 -9.51 4.13 -0.80
C VAL A 91 -10.72 3.44 -1.42
N GLU A 92 -10.50 2.52 -2.36
CA GLU A 92 -11.61 1.74 -2.94
C GLU A 92 -12.32 0.86 -1.91
N ALA A 93 -11.57 0.26 -0.98
CA ALA A 93 -12.16 -0.52 0.10
C ALA A 93 -13.01 0.34 1.04
N VAL A 94 -12.58 1.58 1.37
CA VAL A 94 -13.37 2.53 2.16
C VAL A 94 -14.65 2.92 1.41
N ARG A 95 -14.54 3.17 0.09
CA ARG A 95 -15.69 3.52 -0.75
C ARG A 95 -16.73 2.40 -0.80
N ALA A 96 -16.27 1.14 -0.81
CA ALA A 96 -17.14 -0.04 -0.86
C ALA A 96 -17.80 -0.39 0.49
N ARG A 97 -17.43 0.25 1.62
CA ARG A 97 -18.03 -0.06 2.93
C ARG A 97 -19.51 0.31 2.98
N PRO A 98 -20.36 -0.46 3.68
CA PRO A 98 -21.76 -0.08 3.96
C PRO A 98 -21.88 1.29 4.65
N ALA A 99 -22.90 2.08 4.31
CA ALA A 99 -23.08 3.44 4.84
C ALA A 99 -23.46 3.51 6.33
N GLY A 100 -23.93 2.41 6.93
CA GLY A 100 -24.31 2.37 8.35
C GLY A 100 -23.15 2.10 9.33
N GLU A 101 -21.93 1.94 8.83
CA GLU A 101 -20.75 1.70 9.67
C GLU A 101 -20.17 3.00 10.17
N ALA A 102 -19.84 3.04 11.46
CA ALA A 102 -19.16 4.20 12.04
C ALA A 102 -17.83 4.46 11.29
N PRO A 103 -17.42 5.73 11.11
CA PRO A 103 -16.26 6.07 10.28
C PRO A 103 -14.97 5.32 10.63
N LEU A 104 -14.62 5.21 11.91
CA LEU A 104 -13.40 4.51 12.33
C LEU A 104 -13.47 3.00 12.05
N ASP A 105 -14.64 2.39 12.24
CA ASP A 105 -14.86 0.97 11.92
C ASP A 105 -14.79 0.72 10.42
N ALA A 106 -15.37 1.61 9.61
CA ALA A 106 -15.28 1.55 8.16
C ALA A 106 -13.82 1.62 7.68
N LEU A 107 -13.00 2.52 8.25
CA LEU A 107 -11.57 2.61 7.97
C LEU A 107 -10.82 1.35 8.41
N ARG A 108 -11.07 0.84 9.62
CA ARG A 108 -10.46 -0.40 10.13
C ARG A 108 -10.77 -1.59 9.21
N LEU A 109 -12.03 -1.78 8.87
CA LEU A 109 -12.49 -2.91 8.06
C LEU A 109 -12.03 -2.80 6.60
N ALA A 110 -11.96 -1.58 6.06
CA ALA A 110 -11.38 -1.32 4.74
C ALA A 110 -9.88 -1.66 4.72
N LEU A 111 -9.16 -1.34 5.79
CA LEU A 111 -7.74 -1.65 5.91
C LEU A 111 -7.51 -3.17 5.94
N VAL A 112 -8.28 -3.90 6.77
CA VAL A 112 -8.31 -5.38 6.81
C VAL A 112 -8.57 -5.98 5.43
N ALA A 113 -9.58 -5.48 4.72
CA ALA A 113 -9.89 -5.93 3.36
C ALA A 113 -8.79 -5.57 2.34
N SER A 114 -8.14 -4.42 2.52
CA SER A 114 -7.03 -4.03 1.64
C SER A 114 -5.86 -5.00 1.78
N TRP A 115 -5.49 -5.42 3.00
CA TRP A 115 -4.36 -6.32 3.21
C TRP A 115 -4.54 -7.70 2.58
N SER A 116 -5.75 -8.26 2.53
CA SER A 116 -5.96 -9.54 1.84
C SER A 116 -5.72 -9.41 0.33
N THR A 117 -6.15 -8.29 -0.27
CA THR A 117 -5.93 -8.02 -1.70
C THR A 117 -4.51 -7.53 -2.02
N ILE A 118 -3.85 -6.87 -1.07
CA ILE A 118 -2.49 -6.35 -1.18
C ILE A 118 -1.49 -7.47 -0.96
N GLY A 119 -1.69 -8.37 0.01
CA GLY A 119 -0.81 -9.52 0.23
C GLY A 119 -0.64 -10.34 -1.05
N GLU A 120 -1.76 -10.69 -1.70
CA GLU A 120 -1.73 -11.42 -2.99
C GLU A 120 -1.05 -10.65 -4.13
N ALA A 121 -1.17 -9.31 -4.16
CA ALA A 121 -0.63 -8.48 -5.24
C ALA A 121 0.82 -8.05 -5.02
N VAL A 122 1.20 -7.70 -3.78
CA VAL A 122 2.51 -7.17 -3.40
C VAL A 122 3.52 -8.27 -3.18
N GLU A 123 3.14 -9.41 -2.59
CA GLU A 123 4.04 -10.57 -2.48
C GLU A 123 4.47 -11.08 -3.87
N GLN A 124 3.63 -10.89 -4.89
CA GLN A 124 3.98 -11.22 -6.28
C GLN A 124 4.88 -10.16 -6.95
N LEU A 125 4.86 -8.92 -6.48
CA LEU A 125 5.63 -7.81 -7.03
C LEU A 125 7.06 -7.79 -6.45
N ILE A 126 7.18 -7.70 -5.13
CA ILE A 126 8.46 -7.60 -4.41
C ILE A 126 8.45 -8.42 -3.11
N PRO A 127 9.61 -8.99 -2.71
CA PRO A 127 9.73 -9.62 -1.40
C PRO A 127 9.39 -8.63 -0.27
N MET A 128 8.70 -9.11 0.77
CA MET A 128 8.29 -8.26 1.89
C MET A 128 9.50 -7.67 2.62
N GLU A 129 10.58 -8.44 2.71
CA GLU A 129 11.85 -8.04 3.31
C GLU A 129 12.48 -6.85 2.56
N LEU A 130 12.35 -6.81 1.23
CA LEU A 130 12.82 -5.69 0.42
C LEU A 130 11.97 -4.45 0.68
N HIS A 131 10.65 -4.61 0.80
CA HIS A 131 9.75 -3.51 1.12
C HIS A 131 10.04 -2.89 2.49
N LEU A 132 10.26 -3.74 3.51
CA LEU A 132 10.68 -3.35 4.85
C LEU A 132 11.98 -2.55 4.87
N ARG A 133 13.01 -3.09 4.21
CA ARG A 133 14.31 -2.43 4.10
C ARG A 133 14.18 -1.08 3.40
N PHE A 134 13.40 -1.01 2.33
CA PHE A 134 13.14 0.23 1.64
C PHE A 134 12.38 1.25 2.51
N TYR A 135 11.38 0.84 3.29
CA TYR A 135 10.69 1.75 4.22
C TYR A 135 11.64 2.35 5.27
N ARG A 136 12.65 1.60 5.74
CA ARG A 136 13.72 2.17 6.58
C ARG A 136 14.53 3.25 5.86
N VAL A 137 14.79 3.07 4.55
CA VAL A 137 15.44 4.11 3.73
C VAL A 137 14.57 5.35 3.64
N VAL A 138 13.25 5.20 3.48
CA VAL A 138 12.31 6.33 3.48
C VAL A 138 12.38 7.12 4.79
N GLU A 139 12.31 6.46 5.96
CA GLU A 139 12.35 7.13 7.28
C GLU A 139 13.72 7.77 7.57
N SER A 140 14.81 7.24 7.03
CA SER A 140 16.17 7.75 7.25
C SER A 140 16.64 8.79 6.21
N THR A 141 15.90 8.97 5.11
CA THR A 141 16.25 9.90 4.03
C THR A 141 15.32 11.12 4.07
N PRO A 142 15.81 12.33 4.41
CA PRO A 142 14.95 13.51 4.60
C PRO A 142 14.05 13.84 3.40
N ALA A 143 14.56 13.73 2.17
CA ALA A 143 13.80 14.01 0.96
C ALA A 143 12.65 13.01 0.75
N LEU A 144 12.90 11.72 0.99
CA LEU A 144 11.87 10.68 0.90
C LEU A 144 10.85 10.78 2.04
N LEU A 145 11.29 11.05 3.27
CA LEU A 145 10.39 11.27 4.39
C LEU A 145 9.45 12.46 4.13
N ALA A 146 9.98 13.57 3.61
CA ALA A 146 9.18 14.73 3.23
C ALA A 146 8.17 14.39 2.13
N ALA A 147 8.56 13.61 1.12
CA ALA A 147 7.66 13.13 0.09
C ALA A 147 6.58 12.20 0.65
N HIS A 148 6.95 11.26 1.52
CA HIS A 148 6.03 10.34 2.19
C HIS A 148 4.99 11.09 3.04
N LEU A 149 5.42 12.04 3.87
CA LEU A 149 4.51 12.84 4.70
C LEU A 149 3.56 13.71 3.87
N ARG A 150 4.05 14.31 2.77
CA ARG A 150 3.21 15.07 1.83
C ARG A 150 2.12 14.18 1.22
N ARG A 151 2.50 12.99 0.75
CA ARG A 151 1.56 12.02 0.17
C ARG A 151 0.54 11.54 1.20
N ALA A 152 0.99 11.25 2.43
CA ALA A 152 0.10 10.84 3.51
C ALA A 152 -0.96 11.93 3.80
N ALA A 153 -0.56 13.20 3.84
CA ALA A 153 -1.49 14.31 4.03
C ALA A 153 -2.51 14.46 2.87
N GLU A 154 -2.07 14.27 1.62
CA GLU A 154 -2.96 14.27 0.45
C GLU A 154 -3.99 13.14 0.53
N LEU A 155 -3.56 11.95 0.93
CA LEU A 155 -4.43 10.79 1.11
C LEU A 155 -5.40 10.97 2.28
N GLU A 156 -4.94 11.49 3.41
CA GLU A 156 -5.80 11.80 4.56
C GLU A 156 -6.93 12.76 4.15
N GLU A 157 -6.62 13.78 3.37
CA GLU A 157 -7.63 14.72 2.88
C GLU A 157 -8.61 14.06 1.88
N GLU A 158 -8.14 13.17 1.00
CA GLU A 158 -9.04 12.39 0.13
C GLU A 158 -10.01 11.51 0.94
N ILE A 159 -9.49 10.80 1.93
CA ILE A 159 -10.29 9.93 2.79
C ILE A 159 -11.25 10.76 3.66
N ALA A 160 -10.83 11.93 4.17
CA ALA A 160 -11.71 12.80 4.95
C ALA A 160 -12.93 13.25 4.16
N ARG A 161 -12.77 13.59 2.88
CA ARG A 161 -13.90 13.89 1.99
C ARG A 161 -14.79 12.68 1.74
N LEU A 162 -14.18 11.50 1.57
CA LEU A 162 -14.93 10.26 1.41
C LEU A 162 -15.76 9.92 2.65
N VAL A 163 -15.20 10.09 3.85
CA VAL A 163 -15.91 9.93 5.12
C VAL A 163 -17.02 10.96 5.25
N ALA A 164 -16.75 12.24 4.98
CA ALA A 164 -17.76 13.30 5.03
C ALA A 164 -18.95 12.99 4.10
N ALA A 165 -18.68 12.57 2.86
CA ALA A 165 -19.71 12.20 1.90
C ALA A 165 -20.55 11.00 2.35
N ARG A 166 -19.94 10.01 3.03
CA ARG A 166 -20.66 8.86 3.60
C ARG A 166 -21.61 9.26 4.72
N GLU A 167 -21.19 10.22 5.55
CA GLU A 167 -21.95 10.71 6.71
C GLU A 167 -22.91 11.85 6.37
N GLY A 168 -22.94 12.32 5.10
CA GLY A 168 -23.75 13.47 4.69
C GLY A 168 -23.29 14.79 5.32
N LEU A 169 -22.00 14.91 5.63
CA LEU A 169 -21.40 16.09 6.26
C LEU A 169 -20.67 16.96 5.23
N ASP A 170 -20.61 18.25 5.53
CA ASP A 170 -19.68 19.17 4.87
C ASP A 170 -18.32 19.08 5.57
N VAL A 171 -17.30 18.63 4.83
CA VAL A 171 -15.94 18.44 5.34
C VAL A 171 -15.32 19.75 5.82
N ASP A 172 -15.72 20.90 5.27
CA ASP A 172 -15.14 22.22 5.59
C ASP A 172 -15.84 22.89 6.76
N ALA A 173 -17.08 22.50 7.07
CA ALA A 173 -17.83 22.99 8.23
C ALA A 173 -17.72 22.05 9.46
N ASP A 174 -17.56 20.74 9.24
CA ASP A 174 -17.50 19.74 10.29
C ASP A 174 -16.08 19.20 10.49
N PRO A 175 -15.47 19.33 11.68
CA PRO A 175 -14.10 18.86 11.91
C PRO A 175 -13.99 17.33 12.01
N ARG A 176 -15.08 16.61 12.28
CA ARG A 176 -15.04 15.18 12.63
C ARG A 176 -14.40 14.30 11.55
N PRO A 177 -14.70 14.46 10.23
CA PRO A 177 -14.06 13.64 9.20
C PRO A 177 -12.54 13.82 9.14
N ARG A 178 -12.03 15.04 9.30
CA ARG A 178 -10.59 15.31 9.32
C ARG A 178 -9.93 14.77 10.60
N VAL A 179 -10.60 14.91 11.75
CA VAL A 179 -10.09 14.40 13.03
C VAL A 179 -9.98 12.88 13.03
N VAL A 180 -11.03 12.16 12.62
CA VAL A 180 -11.00 10.69 12.64
C VAL A 180 -9.94 10.14 11.68
N VAL A 181 -9.78 10.77 10.51
CA VAL A 181 -8.77 10.36 9.53
C VAL A 181 -7.36 10.72 9.99
N ALA A 182 -7.14 11.88 10.61
CA ALA A 182 -5.83 12.26 11.15
C ALA A 182 -5.38 11.31 12.28
N VAL A 183 -6.31 10.89 13.15
CA VAL A 183 -6.03 9.90 14.21
C VAL A 183 -5.70 8.54 13.60
N PHE A 184 -6.48 8.08 12.62
CA PHE A 184 -6.20 6.85 11.90
C PHE A 184 -4.84 6.88 11.20
N GLY A 185 -4.53 7.97 10.46
CA GLY A 185 -3.25 8.16 9.79
C GLY A 185 -2.07 8.25 10.76
N ALA A 186 -2.26 8.82 11.95
CA ALA A 186 -1.26 8.80 13.01
C ALA A 186 -0.97 7.37 13.51
N VAL A 187 -2.00 6.54 13.70
CA VAL A 187 -1.83 5.12 14.06
C VAL A 187 -1.05 4.39 12.97
N MET A 188 -1.42 4.56 11.70
CA MET A 188 -0.70 3.94 10.56
C MET A 188 0.80 4.28 10.57
N ARG A 189 1.14 5.56 10.67
CA ARG A 189 2.55 6.02 10.70
C ARG A 189 3.32 5.45 11.89
N VAL A 190 2.69 5.39 13.07
CA VAL A 190 3.34 4.83 14.28
C VAL A 190 3.60 3.34 14.11
N THR A 191 2.62 2.58 13.61
CA THR A 191 2.77 1.13 13.43
C THR A 191 3.73 0.78 12.31
N GLU A 192 3.75 1.54 11.21
CA GLU A 192 4.73 1.40 10.13
C GLU A 192 6.16 1.64 10.64
N ARG A 193 6.37 2.70 11.44
CA ARG A 193 7.68 2.97 12.04
C ARG A 193 8.14 1.85 12.96
N ILE A 194 7.27 1.40 13.87
CA ILE A 194 7.59 0.29 14.80
C ILE A 194 7.91 -0.99 14.02
N TRP A 195 7.09 -1.31 13.02
CA TRP A 195 7.25 -2.50 12.20
C TRP A 195 8.54 -2.45 11.37
N SER A 196 8.86 -1.30 10.75
CA SER A 196 10.09 -1.13 9.95
C SER A 196 11.37 -1.30 10.77
N ALA A 197 11.32 -1.05 12.08
CA ALA A 197 12.45 -1.26 12.99
C ALA A 197 12.67 -2.74 13.36
N ARG A 198 11.75 -3.65 12.98
CA ARG A 198 11.82 -5.08 13.26
C ARG A 198 12.28 -5.86 12.04
N ASP A 199 13.27 -6.74 12.22
CA ASP A 199 13.78 -7.58 11.14
C ASP A 199 12.98 -8.90 10.96
N ASP A 200 12.02 -9.20 11.85
CA ASP A 200 11.33 -10.51 11.94
C ASP A 200 9.83 -10.47 11.59
N ALA A 201 9.30 -9.32 11.17
CA ALA A 201 7.86 -9.10 11.12
C ALA A 201 7.32 -9.09 9.67
N GLY A 202 6.52 -10.09 9.29
CA GLY A 202 5.78 -10.07 8.01
C GLY A 202 4.56 -9.14 8.01
N LEU A 203 3.81 -9.08 6.90
CA LEU A 203 2.58 -8.26 6.77
C LEU A 203 1.53 -8.57 7.84
N ALA A 204 1.40 -9.84 8.22
CA ALA A 204 0.47 -10.25 9.26
C ALA A 204 0.78 -9.55 10.60
N ALA A 205 2.06 -9.42 10.95
CA ALA A 205 2.48 -8.74 12.17
C ALA A 205 2.19 -7.23 12.11
N LEU A 206 2.39 -6.57 10.96
CA LEU A 206 2.01 -5.16 10.78
C LEU A 206 0.49 -4.97 10.93
N ARG A 207 -0.31 -5.85 10.32
CA ARG A 207 -1.77 -5.83 10.45
C ARG A 207 -2.21 -5.96 11.90
N ASP A 208 -1.68 -6.97 12.61
CA ASP A 208 -2.08 -7.25 13.99
C ASP A 208 -1.64 -6.13 14.94
N LEU A 209 -0.44 -5.55 14.71
CA LEU A 209 0.04 -4.36 15.41
C LEU A 209 -0.89 -3.15 15.16
N THR A 210 -1.27 -2.91 13.90
CA THR A 210 -2.17 -1.80 13.53
C THR A 210 -3.54 -1.96 14.18
N ALA A 211 -4.12 -3.16 14.14
CA ALA A 211 -5.40 -3.45 14.80
C ALA A 211 -5.31 -3.17 16.32
N THR A 212 -4.21 -3.62 16.95
CA THR A 212 -3.95 -3.39 18.38
C THR A 212 -3.89 -1.89 18.71
N TYR A 213 -3.20 -1.09 17.90
CA TYR A 213 -3.08 0.35 18.12
C TYR A 213 -4.40 1.09 17.87
N LEU A 214 -5.19 0.67 16.88
CA LEU A 214 -6.54 1.21 16.66
C LEU A 214 -7.46 0.93 17.86
N ASP A 215 -7.36 -0.26 18.48
CA ASP A 215 -8.12 -0.60 19.69
C ASP A 215 -7.74 0.29 20.89
N GLN A 216 -6.52 0.83 20.91
CA GLN A 216 -6.03 1.74 21.95
C GLN A 216 -6.41 3.20 21.73
N VAL A 217 -6.95 3.60 20.58
CA VAL A 217 -7.25 5.02 20.29
C VAL A 217 -8.21 5.62 21.31
N ALA A 218 -9.36 4.99 21.54
CA ALA A 218 -10.35 5.52 22.48
C ALA A 218 -9.87 5.43 23.95
N PRO A 219 -9.32 4.30 24.43
CA PRO A 219 -8.72 4.21 25.76
C PRO A 219 -7.59 5.22 26.00
N ALA A 220 -6.71 5.45 25.02
CA ALA A 220 -5.58 6.38 25.17
C ALA A 220 -6.03 7.84 25.27
N LEU A 221 -7.10 8.22 24.58
CA LEU A 221 -7.58 9.62 24.59
C LEU A 221 -8.50 9.95 25.78
N ILE A 222 -9.22 8.97 26.31
CA ILE A 222 -10.30 9.18 27.30
C ILE A 222 -9.99 8.54 28.65
N GLY A 223 -9.15 7.51 28.69
CA GLY A 223 -8.82 6.77 29.90
C GLY A 223 -7.90 7.51 30.86
N ASP A 224 -8.05 7.24 32.16
CA ASP A 224 -7.10 7.70 33.17
C ASP A 224 -5.89 6.75 33.20
N TRP A 225 -4.74 7.24 32.72
CA TRP A 225 -3.50 6.45 32.66
C TRP A 225 -2.88 6.20 34.03
N ARG A 226 -3.42 6.81 35.09
CA ARG A 226 -2.98 6.59 36.48
C ARG A 226 -3.85 5.58 37.22
N ASP A 227 -4.90 5.04 36.59
CA ASP A 227 -5.67 3.93 37.17
C ASP A 227 -4.87 2.62 37.05
N PRO A 228 -4.40 2.05 38.18
CA PRO A 228 -3.58 0.83 38.17
C PRO A 228 -4.29 -0.40 37.61
N ALA A 229 -5.63 -0.39 37.49
CA ALA A 229 -6.39 -1.52 36.95
C ALA A 229 -6.19 -1.73 35.42
N LEU A 230 -5.71 -0.73 34.69
CA LEU A 230 -5.45 -0.83 33.23
C LEU A 230 -4.00 -1.21 32.89
N ALA A 231 -3.08 -1.17 33.86
CA ALA A 231 -1.65 -1.47 33.64
C ALA A 231 -1.37 -2.96 33.40
N GLU A 232 -2.24 -3.88 33.86
CA GLU A 232 -2.03 -5.32 33.73
C GLU A 232 -2.32 -5.87 32.32
N GLY A 233 -3.03 -5.11 31.45
CA GLY A 233 -3.39 -5.56 30.10
C GLY A 233 -2.38 -5.25 28.99
N ALA A 234 -1.44 -4.32 29.21
CA ALA A 234 -0.56 -3.79 28.17
C ALA A 234 0.87 -4.38 28.15
N GLY A 235 1.20 -5.30 29.07
CA GLY A 235 2.57 -5.73 29.35
C GLY A 235 2.80 -7.24 29.35
N ALA A 236 2.30 -7.99 28.36
CA ALA A 236 2.71 -9.38 28.17
C ALA A 236 3.81 -9.48 27.09
N THR A 237 5.05 -9.15 27.47
CA THR A 237 6.24 -9.53 26.72
C THR A 237 6.39 -11.05 26.78
N PRO A 238 6.60 -11.78 25.67
CA PRO A 238 6.81 -13.22 25.73
C PRO A 238 8.16 -13.48 26.42
N GLN A 239 8.10 -14.03 27.63
CA GLN A 239 9.24 -14.55 28.36
C GLN A 239 9.92 -15.61 27.49
N ARG A 240 11.17 -15.36 27.06
CA ARG A 240 12.01 -16.41 26.46
C ARG A 240 12.28 -17.45 27.54
N SER A 241 11.66 -18.62 27.40
CA SER A 241 12.02 -19.83 28.13
C SER A 241 13.43 -20.23 27.71
N ASN A 242 14.40 -19.95 28.56
CA ASN A 242 15.73 -20.50 28.51
C ASN A 242 15.75 -21.61 29.56
N GLU A 243 15.78 -22.88 29.15
CA GLU A 243 16.14 -23.98 30.05
C GLU A 243 16.72 -25.15 29.25
N THR A 244 18.04 -25.28 29.46
CA THR A 244 18.90 -26.48 29.56
C THR A 244 18.86 -27.58 28.51
#